data_AF-W7WPW9-F1
#
_entry.id   AF-W7WPW9-F1
#
_cell.length_a   1.000
_cell.length_b   1.000
_cell.length_c   1.000
_cell.angle_alpha   90.00
_cell.angle_beta   90.00
_cell.angle_gamma   90.00
#
_symmetry.space_group_name_H-M   'P 1'
#
loop_
_entity.id
_entity.type
_entity.pdbx_description
1 polymer ?
#
loop_
_entity_poly.entity_id
_entity_poly.type
_entity_poly.pdbx_seq_one_letter_code
_entity_poly.pdbx_strand_id
1 'polypeptide(L)' 'MIRLGQQVRLTRREVERFTKITGIAPVGIRTLAELDAYIARCKAHYWGVSRETQFLHWLIDSEYERCRDAA' A
#
# COMPACT_ATOMS: atom_id res chain seq x y z
N MET A 1 11.57 0.21 1.22
CA MET A 1 11.10 -0.86 2.12
C MET A 1 12.30 -1.73 2.44
N ILE A 2 12.38 -2.37 3.60
CA ILE A 2 13.49 -3.28 3.89
C ILE A 2 13.04 -4.71 3.55
N ARG A 3 13.85 -5.43 2.77
CA ARG A 3 13.62 -6.84 2.42
C ARG A 3 14.67 -7.74 3.05
N LEU A 4 14.24 -8.87 3.60
CA LEU A 4 15.07 -9.91 4.19
C LEU A 4 14.53 -11.28 3.72
N GLY A 5 14.98 -11.70 2.54
CA GLY A 5 14.42 -12.86 1.85
C GLY A 5 12.95 -12.64 1.49
N GLN A 6 12.06 -13.50 1.98
CA GLN A 6 10.61 -13.38 1.79
C GLN A 6 9.95 -12.38 2.76
N GLN A 7 10.67 -11.95 3.79
CA GLN A 7 10.15 -10.99 4.75
C GLN A 7 10.36 -9.56 4.26
N VAL A 8 9.35 -8.73 4.49
CA VAL A 8 9.41 -7.30 4.23
C VAL A 8 9.06 -6.54 5.49
N ARG A 9 9.64 -5.34 5.63
CA ARG A 9 9.27 -4.39 6.66
C ARG A 9 9.13 -3.02 6.02
N LEU A 10 7.93 -2.46 6.12
CA LEU A 10 7.71 -1.07 5.74
C LEU A 10 8.52 -0.15 6.67
N THR A 11 9.18 0.82 6.05
CA THR A 11 9.81 1.92 6.75
C THR A 11 8.74 2.85 7.30
N ARG A 12 9.10 3.65 8.31
CA ARG A 12 8.19 4.65 8.88
C ARG A 12 7.60 5.59 7.81
N ARG A 13 8.43 6.03 6.85
CA ARG A 13 8.00 6.91 5.76
C ARG A 13 6.95 6.26 4.86
N GLU A 14 7.09 4.97 4.56
CA GLU A 14 6.11 4.23 3.76
C GLU A 14 4.78 4.07 4.50
N VAL A 15 4.83 3.74 5.80
CA VAL A 15 3.64 3.67 6.64
C VAL A 15 2.90 5.01 6.67
N GLU A 16 3.62 6.12 6.88
CA GLU A 16 3.05 7.47 6.88
C GLU A 16 2.41 7.83 5.53
N ARG A 17 3.06 7.50 4.41
CA ARG A 17 2.51 7.76 3.07
C ARG A 17 1.24 6.96 2.79
N PHE A 18 1.27 5.65 3.04
CA PHE A 18 0.09 4.81 2.83
C PHE A 18 -1.08 5.25 3.70
N THR A 19 -0.82 5.62 4.96
CA THR A 19 -1.85 6.16 5.85
C THR A 19 -2.40 7.48 5.32
N LYS A 20 -1.56 8.36 4.78
CA LYS A 20 -2.01 9.63 4.20
C LYS A 20 -2.87 9.45 2.95
N ILE A 21 -2.56 8.45 2.11
CA ILE A 21 -3.30 8.18 0.87
C ILE A 21 -4.61 7.45 1.15
N THR A 22 -4.56 6.42 1.98
CA THR A 22 -5.66 5.47 2.14
C THR A 22 -6.49 5.69 3.41
N GLY A 23 -6.07 6.59 4.30
CA GLY A 23 -6.67 6.76 5.63
C GLY A 23 -6.54 5.54 6.55
N ILE A 24 -5.94 4.44 6.08
CA ILE A 24 -5.82 3.16 6.79
C ILE A 24 -4.34 2.91 7.05
N ALA A 25 -3.98 2.62 8.31
CA ALA A 25 -2.60 2.33 8.65
C ALA A 25 -2.21 0.91 8.20
N PRO A 26 -1.10 0.74 7.45
CA PRO A 26 -0.54 -0.59 7.16
C PRO A 26 0.17 -1.15 8.40
N VAL A 27 -0.56 -1.85 9.25
CA VAL A 27 -0.05 -2.44 10.50
C VAL A 27 0.27 -3.91 10.31
N GLY A 28 1.44 -4.35 10.80
CA GLY A 28 1.77 -5.77 10.91
C GLY A 28 2.24 -6.45 9.61
N ILE A 29 2.55 -5.69 8.57
CA ILE A 29 3.02 -6.23 7.28
C ILE A 29 4.45 -6.75 7.41
N ARG A 30 4.59 -8.05 7.18
CA ARG A 30 5.82 -8.86 7.24
C ARG A 30 6.13 -9.56 5.92
N THR A 31 5.18 -9.66 4.99
CA THR A 31 5.39 -10.27 3.67
C THR A 31 4.82 -9.41 2.54
N LEU A 32 5.28 -9.65 1.30
CA LEU A 32 4.67 -9.01 0.12
C LEU A 32 3.20 -9.40 -0.05
N ALA A 33 2.84 -10.64 0.25
CA ALA A 33 1.45 -11.10 0.17
C ALA A 33 0.54 -10.35 1.16
N GLU A 34 1.04 -10.07 2.37
CA GLU A 34 0.30 -9.23 3.34
C GLU A 34 0.17 -7.78 2.87
N LEU A 35 1.17 -7.26 2.15
CA LEU A 35 1.08 -5.95 1.52
C LEU A 35 0.03 -5.95 0.40
N ASP A 36 0.01 -6.97 -0.45
CA ASP A 36 -0.98 -7.12 -1.52
C ASP A 36 -2.41 -7.21 -0.94
N ALA A 37 -2.58 -7.98 0.14
CA ALA A 37 -3.85 -8.08 0.85
C ALA A 37 -4.28 -6.74 1.46
N TYR A 38 -3.33 -5.97 2.00
CA TYR A 38 -3.58 -4.60 2.49
C TYR A 38 -4.08 -3.69 1.35
N ILE A 39 -3.42 -3.71 0.18
CA ILE A 39 -3.82 -2.92 -0.99
C ILE A 39 -5.23 -3.29 -1.46
N ALA A 40 -5.51 -4.60 -1.57
CA ALA A 40 -6.83 -5.09 -1.95
C ALA A 40 -7.92 -4.62 -0.98
N ARG A 41 -7.64 -4.65 0.33
CA ARG A 41 -8.56 -4.15 1.36
C ARG A 41 -8.80 -2.64 1.23
N CYS A 42 -7.76 -1.84 0.96
CA CYS A 42 -7.92 -0.41 0.75
C CYS A 42 -8.79 -0.11 -0.48
N LYS A 43 -8.57 -0.80 -1.61
CA LYS A 43 -9.38 -0.63 -2.81
C LYS A 43 -10.84 -1.08 -2.61
N ALA A 44 -11.07 -2.16 -1.85
CA ALA A 44 -12.40 -2.61 -1.51
C ALA A 44 -13.14 -1.64 -0.57
N HIS A 45 -12.42 -0.98 0.34
CA HIS A 45 -12.98 0.06 1.21
C HIS A 45 -13.46 1.27 0.39
N TYR A 46 -12.65 1.70 -0.57
CA TYR A 46 -13.01 2.75 -1.52
C TYR A 46 -13.71 2.16 -2.75
N TRP A 47 -14.96 1.74 -2.56
CA TRP A 47 -15.81 1.25 -3.64
C TRP A 47 -16.31 2.40 -4.51
N GLY A 48 -16.52 2.13 -5.80
CA GLY A 48 -17.05 3.12 -6.75
C GLY A 48 -16.30 3.13 -8.09
N VAL A 49 -16.91 3.78 -9.07
CA VAL A 49 -16.35 3.95 -10.42
C VAL A 49 -16.14 5.42 -10.79
N SER A 50 -16.22 6.32 -9.79
CA SER A 50 -15.96 7.73 -10.03
C SER A 50 -14.50 7.94 -10.43
N ARG A 51 -14.23 9.04 -11.12
CA ARG A 51 -12.87 9.43 -11.50
C ARG A 51 -11.98 9.61 -10.26
N GLU A 52 -12.55 10.04 -9.15
CA GLU A 52 -11.85 10.19 -7.86
C GLU A 52 -11.46 8.84 -7.28
N THR A 53 -12.36 7.85 -7.31
CA THR A 53 -12.06 6.48 -6.85
C THR A 53 -11.00 5.83 -7.75
N GLN A 54 -11.10 5.98 -9.07
CA GLN A 54 -10.09 5.50 -10.01
C GLN A 54 -8.74 6.16 -9.79
N PHE A 55 -8.72 7.48 -9.57
CA PHE A 55 -7.50 8.22 -9.24
C PHE A 55 -6.88 7.74 -7.92
N LEU A 56 -7.70 7.51 -6.90
CA LEU A 56 -7.23 6.98 -5.63
C LEU A 56 -6.65 5.56 -5.79
N HIS A 57 -7.32 4.68 -6.53
CA HIS A 57 -6.83 3.32 -6.80
C HIS A 57 -5.48 3.36 -7.54
N TRP A 58 -5.36 4.21 -8.56
CA TRP A 58 -4.11 4.44 -9.28
C TRP A 58 -3.00 4.99 -8.37
N LEU A 59 -3.33 5.92 -7.47
CA LEU A 59 -2.36 6.49 -6.52
C LEU A 59 -1.84 5.45 -5.53
N ILE A 60 -2.72 4.55 -5.08
CA ILE A 60 -2.36 3.41 -4.24
C ILE A 60 -1.40 2.46 -4.98
N ASP A 61 -1.70 2.12 -6.23
CA ASP A 61 -0.84 1.25 -7.05
C ASP A 61 0.52 1.89 -7.32
N SER A 62 0.54 3.18 -7.64
CA SER A 62 1.78 3.93 -7.90
C SER A 62 2.72 3.95 -6.67
N GLU A 63 2.18 4.13 -5.47
CA GLU A 63 3.01 4.05 -4.25
C GLU A 63 3.42 2.63 -3.90
N TYR A 64 2.60 1.62 -4.23
CA TYR A 64 2.99 0.22 -4.09
C TYR A 64 4.19 -0.13 -5.00
N GLU A 65 4.15 0.26 -6.27
CA GLU A 65 5.27 0.08 -7.22
C GLU A 65 6.53 0.81 -6.74
N ARG A 66 6.41 2.09 -6.35
CA ARG A 66 7.53 2.86 -5.80
C ARG A 66 8.15 2.18 -4.57
N CYS A 67 7.32 1.66 -3.66
CA CYS A 67 7.76 0.93 -2.48
C CYS A 67 8.51 -0.36 -2.87
N ARG A 68 8.07 -1.01 -3.95
CA ARG A 68 8.63 -2.26 -4.47
C ARG A 68 9.96 -2.05 -5.21
N ASP A 69 10.14 -0.93 -5.90
CA ASP A 69 11.36 -0.61 -6.67
C ASP A 69 12.47 -0.01 -5.80
N ALA A 70 12.10 0.66 -4.70
CA ALA A 70 13.07 1.24 -3.75
C ALA A 70 13.74 0.22 -2.82
N ALA A 71 13.54 -1.09 -3.04
CA ALA A 71 13.92 -2.18 -2.15
C ALA A 71 14.65 -3.30 -2.90
#